data_AF-A0AAX2L5C2-F1
#
_entry.id   AF-A0AAX2L5C2-F1
#
_cell.length_a   1.000
_cell.length_b   1.000
_cell.length_c   1.000
_cell.angle_alpha   90.00
_cell.angle_beta   90.00
_cell.angle_gamma   90.00
#
_symmetry.space_group_name_H-M   'P 1'
#
loop_
_entity.id
_entity.type
_entity.pdbx_description
1 polymer ?
#
loop_
_entity_poly.entity_id
_entity_poly.type
_entity_poly.pdbx_seq_one_letter_code
_entity_poly.pdbx_strand_id
1 'polypeptide(L)'
;MDFEKIEQAYTYLLENVQVIQSDLATNFYDALVEQNSIYLDGETELEQVKENNQALKRLALRKEEWLKTYQFLLMKAGQTEPLQANHQFTPDAIALLLVFIVEELFKEEEITILEMGSGMGILGATFLTSLAKKVDYLGMEVDDLLIDLAASMADVIGLQAGFVQGDAVRPQMLKESDVVISDLPVGYYPDDAVAARHQVASSQEHTYAHHLLMEQGLKYLKSDGYAIFLAPSDLLTSPQSDLLKGWLKEEANLVAMISLPENLFANAKQSKTIFILQKKSEIPVEPFVYPLASLQDASVLMKFKENFQKWTQGTEI
;
A
#
# COMPACT_ATOMS: atom_id res chain seq x y z
N MET A 1 -15.61 17.12 0.50
CA MET A 1 -14.70 16.95 -0.65
C MET A 1 -15.16 17.87 -1.75
N ASP A 2 -14.35 18.86 -2.10
CA ASP A 2 -14.67 19.84 -3.13
C ASP A 2 -14.04 19.40 -4.47
N PHE A 3 -14.88 18.91 -5.39
CA PHE A 3 -14.41 18.39 -6.68
C PHE A 3 -13.88 19.48 -7.61
N GLU A 4 -14.39 20.70 -7.49
CA GLU A 4 -13.91 21.83 -8.31
C GLU A 4 -12.48 22.19 -7.94
N LYS A 5 -12.16 22.20 -6.64
CA LYS A 5 -10.79 22.38 -6.16
C LYS A 5 -9.86 21.27 -6.62
N ILE A 6 -10.31 20.01 -6.57
CA ILE A 6 -9.52 18.86 -7.00
C ILE A 6 -9.20 18.95 -8.50
N GLU A 7 -10.18 19.32 -9.33
CA GLU A 7 -10.02 19.50 -10.77
C GLU A 7 -9.03 20.63 -11.09
N GLN A 8 -9.17 21.79 -10.45
CA GLN A 8 -8.24 22.91 -10.61
C GLN A 8 -6.82 22.51 -10.20
N ALA A 9 -6.67 21.85 -9.06
CA ALA A 9 -5.38 21.39 -8.57
C ALA A 9 -4.73 20.37 -9.51
N TYR A 10 -5.51 19.41 -10.00
CA TYR A 10 -5.06 18.43 -10.98
C TYR A 10 -4.55 19.12 -12.26
N THR A 11 -5.28 20.10 -12.78
CA THR A 11 -4.86 20.85 -13.98
C THR A 11 -3.54 21.57 -13.75
N TYR A 12 -3.40 22.32 -12.65
CA TYR A 12 -2.14 23.03 -12.35
C TYR A 12 -0.95 22.09 -12.19
N LEU A 13 -1.13 20.98 -11.48
CA LEU A 13 -0.06 19.99 -11.32
C LEU A 13 0.31 19.33 -12.66
N LEU A 14 -0.69 18.94 -13.46
CA LEU A 14 -0.44 18.31 -14.75
C LEU A 14 0.32 19.23 -15.70
N GLU A 15 -0.07 20.50 -15.78
CA GLU A 15 0.63 21.51 -16.57
C GLU A 15 2.08 21.69 -16.08
N ASN A 16 2.28 21.80 -14.77
CA ASN A 16 3.61 21.95 -14.21
C ASN A 16 4.50 20.75 -14.50
N VAL A 17 4.00 19.53 -14.28
CA VAL A 17 4.70 18.29 -14.59
C VAL A 17 5.10 18.27 -16.06
N GLN A 18 4.22 18.65 -16.99
CA GLN A 18 4.53 18.68 -18.42
C GLN A 18 5.60 19.72 -18.80
N VAL A 19 5.56 20.89 -18.17
CA VAL A 19 6.57 21.94 -18.36
C VAL A 19 7.93 21.46 -17.85
N ILE A 20 8.00 20.93 -16.63
CA ILE A 20 9.22 20.40 -16.02
C ILE A 20 9.76 19.21 -16.80
N GLN A 21 8.88 18.31 -17.23
CA GLN A 21 9.23 17.15 -18.03
C GLN A 21 9.94 17.56 -19.33
N SER A 22 9.42 18.61 -19.99
CA SER A 22 10.00 19.13 -21.23
C SER A 22 11.32 19.85 -21.00
N ASP A 23 11.42 20.64 -19.92
CA ASP A 23 12.62 21.41 -19.58
C ASP A 23 13.80 20.50 -19.18
N LEU A 24 13.53 19.50 -18.32
CA LEU A 24 14.54 18.57 -17.81
C LEU A 24 14.76 17.35 -18.72
N ALA A 25 13.95 17.19 -19.78
CA ALA A 25 13.93 16.01 -20.64
C ALA A 25 13.84 14.68 -19.85
N THR A 26 12.95 14.65 -18.85
CA THR A 26 12.78 13.52 -17.93
C THR A 26 11.43 12.81 -18.11
N ASN A 27 11.12 11.80 -17.29
CA ASN A 27 9.83 11.10 -17.30
C ASN A 27 8.80 11.82 -16.41
N PHE A 28 7.53 11.44 -16.50
CA PHE A 28 6.44 12.09 -15.77
C PHE A 28 6.64 12.03 -14.25
N TYR A 29 7.11 10.90 -13.75
CA TYR A 29 7.26 10.63 -12.33
C TYR A 29 8.40 11.43 -11.72
N ASP A 30 9.56 11.49 -12.38
CA ASP A 30 10.67 12.37 -11.98
C ASP A 30 10.23 13.83 -11.98
N ALA A 31 9.54 14.27 -13.04
CA ALA A 31 9.01 15.63 -13.12
C ALA A 31 7.98 15.93 -12.01
N LEU A 32 7.25 14.92 -11.50
CA LEU A 32 6.36 15.07 -10.37
C LEU A 32 7.11 15.21 -9.04
N VAL A 33 8.19 14.47 -8.83
CA VAL A 33 9.08 14.65 -7.66
C VAL A 33 9.64 16.08 -7.65
N GLU A 34 10.16 16.55 -8.79
CA GLU A 34 10.67 17.91 -8.95
C GLU A 34 9.57 18.97 -8.73
N GLN A 35 8.38 18.76 -9.29
CA GLN A 35 7.23 19.63 -9.06
C GLN A 35 6.86 19.75 -7.57
N ASN A 36 6.92 18.65 -6.81
CA ASN A 36 6.65 18.65 -5.38
C ASN A 36 7.74 19.42 -4.61
N SER A 37 9.01 19.22 -4.97
CA SER A 37 10.15 19.98 -4.42
C SER A 37 9.98 21.49 -4.65
N ILE A 38 9.70 21.89 -5.89
CA ILE A 38 9.46 23.30 -6.26
C ILE A 38 8.22 23.87 -5.54
N TYR A 39 7.17 23.06 -5.32
CA TYR A 39 5.99 23.50 -4.58
C TYR A 39 6.35 23.86 -3.12
N LEU A 40 7.21 23.07 -2.48
CA LEU A 40 7.63 23.26 -1.08
C LEU A 40 8.60 24.45 -0.95
N ASP A 41 9.69 24.44 -1.72
CA ASP A 41 10.81 25.37 -1.54
C ASP A 41 10.64 26.66 -2.36
N GLY A 42 9.84 26.63 -3.43
CA GLY A 42 9.58 27.77 -4.30
C GLY A 42 10.70 28.11 -5.28
N GLU A 43 11.78 27.33 -5.31
CA GLU A 43 12.95 27.55 -6.16
C GLU A 43 12.75 26.95 -7.55
N THR A 44 12.67 27.80 -8.58
CA THR A 44 12.71 27.41 -10.00
C THR A 44 12.91 28.67 -10.86
N GLU A 45 13.34 28.53 -12.10
CA GLU A 45 13.32 29.63 -13.09
C GLU A 45 12.09 29.55 -14.02
N LEU A 46 11.26 28.51 -13.86
CA LEU A 46 10.08 28.28 -14.68
C LEU A 46 8.90 29.12 -14.17
N GLU A 47 8.71 30.30 -14.75
CA GLU A 47 7.67 31.26 -14.32
C GLU A 47 6.25 30.66 -14.32
N GLN A 48 5.90 29.85 -15.32
CA GLN A 48 4.59 29.17 -15.35
C GLN A 48 4.40 28.24 -14.15
N VAL A 49 5.44 27.49 -13.76
CA VAL A 49 5.41 26.60 -12.59
C VAL A 49 5.21 27.40 -11.31
N LYS A 50 5.88 28.55 -11.16
CA LYS A 50 5.69 29.46 -10.03
C LYS A 50 4.25 29.96 -9.93
N GLU A 51 3.71 30.47 -11.03
CA GLU A 51 2.34 31.01 -11.08
C GLU A 51 1.30 29.94 -10.71
N ASN A 52 1.42 28.75 -11.30
CA ASN A 52 0.56 27.61 -11.01
C ASN A 52 0.71 27.14 -9.56
N ASN A 53 1.92 27.08 -8.99
CA ASN A 53 2.12 26.72 -7.59
C ASN A 53 1.54 27.76 -6.62
N GLN A 54 1.59 29.05 -6.96
CA GLN A 54 0.90 30.08 -6.18
C GLN A 54 -0.62 29.96 -6.27
N ALA A 55 -1.16 29.56 -7.43
CA ALA A 55 -2.59 29.29 -7.59
C ALA A 55 -3.01 28.06 -6.76
N LEU A 56 -2.22 26.99 -6.82
CA LEU A 56 -2.40 25.75 -6.06
C LEU A 56 -2.39 25.99 -4.54
N LYS A 57 -1.45 26.79 -4.03
CA LYS A 57 -1.42 27.21 -2.60
C LYS A 57 -2.69 27.96 -2.18
N ARG A 58 -3.27 28.79 -3.07
CA ARG A 58 -4.51 29.54 -2.80
C ARG A 58 -5.76 28.65 -2.71
N LEU A 59 -5.74 27.46 -3.30
CA LEU A 59 -6.86 26.50 -3.19
C LEU A 59 -7.04 25.98 -1.76
N ALA A 60 -5.97 25.98 -0.95
CA ALA A 60 -5.97 25.50 0.43
C ALA A 60 -6.64 24.11 0.55
N LEU A 61 -6.12 23.16 -0.21
CA LEU A 61 -6.64 21.79 -0.26
C LEU A 61 -6.51 21.11 1.10
N ARG A 62 -7.54 20.36 1.48
CA ARG A 62 -7.50 19.45 2.63
C ARG A 62 -6.68 18.21 2.26
N LYS A 63 -6.23 17.44 3.26
CA LYS A 63 -5.38 16.27 3.03
C LYS A 63 -6.03 15.25 2.10
N GLU A 64 -7.33 14.99 2.30
CA GLU A 64 -8.09 14.08 1.42
C GLU A 64 -8.21 14.62 -0.02
N GLU A 65 -8.24 15.94 -0.20
CA GLU A 65 -8.30 16.57 -1.53
C GLU A 65 -6.96 16.44 -2.25
N TRP A 66 -5.85 16.68 -1.54
CA TRP A 66 -4.51 16.42 -2.09
C TRP A 66 -4.30 14.96 -2.48
N LEU A 67 -4.63 14.02 -1.59
CA LEU A 67 -4.53 12.59 -1.88
C LEU A 67 -5.30 12.24 -3.14
N LYS A 68 -6.53 12.77 -3.29
CA LYS A 68 -7.35 12.50 -4.46
C LYS A 68 -6.77 13.12 -5.74
N THR A 69 -6.24 14.33 -5.65
CA THR A 69 -5.53 14.98 -6.76
C THR A 69 -4.33 14.15 -7.22
N TYR A 70 -3.48 13.68 -6.30
CA TYR A 70 -2.33 12.83 -6.64
C TYR A 70 -2.76 11.49 -7.24
N GLN A 71 -3.80 10.84 -6.72
CA GLN A 71 -4.36 9.63 -7.31
C GLN A 71 -4.76 9.86 -8.79
N PHE A 72 -5.46 10.97 -9.10
CA PHE A 72 -5.81 11.29 -10.48
C PHE A 72 -4.60 11.59 -11.36
N LEU A 73 -3.59 12.27 -10.83
CA LEU A 73 -2.36 12.58 -11.54
C LEU A 73 -1.56 11.30 -11.86
N LEU A 74 -1.43 10.37 -10.92
CA LEU A 74 -0.78 9.07 -11.13
C LEU A 74 -1.57 8.17 -12.09
N MET A 75 -2.91 8.23 -12.05
CA MET A 75 -3.74 7.57 -13.08
C MET A 75 -3.45 8.13 -14.48
N LYS A 76 -3.25 9.44 -14.60
CA LYS A 76 -2.87 10.07 -15.86
C LYS A 76 -1.47 9.63 -16.30
N ALA A 77 -0.52 9.62 -15.38
CA ALA A 77 0.84 9.15 -15.61
C ALA A 77 0.85 7.72 -16.16
N GLY A 78 0.11 6.80 -15.53
CA GLY A 78 0.03 5.40 -15.97
C GLY A 78 -0.59 5.18 -17.35
N GLN A 79 -1.33 6.14 -17.89
CA GLN A 79 -1.86 6.08 -19.27
C GLN A 79 -0.81 6.46 -20.32
N THR A 80 0.10 7.37 -19.98
CA THR A 80 1.13 7.88 -20.90
C THR A 80 2.46 7.14 -20.74
N GLU A 81 2.77 6.73 -19.52
CA GLU A 81 4.03 6.12 -19.08
C GLU A 81 3.70 4.93 -18.17
N PRO A 82 3.28 3.80 -18.75
CA PRO A 82 2.82 2.64 -18.00
C PRO A 82 3.96 1.98 -17.23
N LEU A 83 3.75 1.77 -15.94
CA LEU A 83 4.66 1.01 -15.09
C LEU A 83 4.31 -0.48 -15.08
N GLN A 84 5.29 -1.29 -14.65
CA GLN A 84 5.08 -2.71 -14.39
C GLN A 84 4.01 -2.91 -13.31
N ALA A 85 3.31 -4.05 -13.36
CA ALA A 85 2.19 -4.32 -12.44
C ALA A 85 2.57 -4.22 -10.95
N ASN A 86 3.79 -4.63 -10.59
CA ASN A 86 4.29 -4.55 -9.20
C ASN A 86 4.64 -3.12 -8.74
N HIS A 87 4.69 -2.13 -9.66
CA HIS A 87 4.97 -0.72 -9.35
C HIS A 87 3.70 0.15 -9.42
N GLN A 88 2.55 -0.45 -9.69
CA GLN A 88 1.27 0.28 -9.69
C GLN A 88 0.82 0.50 -8.24
N PHE A 89 0.28 1.69 -7.96
CA PHE A 89 -0.24 1.99 -6.63
C PHE A 89 -1.53 1.19 -6.34
N THR A 90 -1.76 0.88 -5.07
CA THR A 90 -2.98 0.18 -4.63
C THR A 90 -4.23 1.04 -4.90
N PRO A 91 -5.24 0.53 -5.63
CA PRO A 91 -6.45 1.28 -5.92
C PRO A 91 -7.20 1.77 -4.67
N ASP A 92 -7.74 2.98 -4.75
CA ASP A 92 -8.43 3.70 -3.65
C ASP A 92 -9.47 2.85 -2.91
N ALA A 93 -10.31 2.11 -3.65
CA ALA A 93 -11.34 1.26 -3.05
C ALA A 93 -10.76 0.11 -2.21
N ILE A 94 -9.60 -0.44 -2.61
CA ILE A 94 -8.91 -1.49 -1.87
C ILE A 94 -8.20 -0.88 -0.64
N ALA A 95 -7.55 0.27 -0.81
CA ALA A 95 -6.90 0.99 0.29
C ALA A 95 -7.91 1.35 1.40
N LEU A 96 -9.09 1.88 1.05
CA LEU A 96 -10.16 2.18 2.00
C LEU A 96 -10.73 0.94 2.70
N LEU A 97 -10.79 -0.20 2.00
CA LEU A 97 -11.16 -1.47 2.62
C LEU A 97 -10.12 -1.91 3.67
N LEU A 98 -8.82 -1.74 3.37
CA LEU A 98 -7.74 -2.05 4.31
C LEU A 98 -7.77 -1.11 5.53
N VAL A 99 -8.05 0.19 5.33
CA VAL A 99 -8.29 1.14 6.43
C VAL A 99 -9.44 0.67 7.32
N PHE A 100 -10.58 0.28 6.72
CA PHE A 100 -11.72 -0.25 7.48
C PHE A 100 -11.35 -1.51 8.28
N ILE A 101 -10.63 -2.46 7.66
CA ILE A 101 -10.19 -3.68 8.34
C ILE A 101 -9.32 -3.35 9.56
N VAL A 102 -8.34 -2.45 9.42
CA VAL A 102 -7.47 -2.03 10.53
C VAL A 102 -8.27 -1.29 11.61
N GLU A 103 -9.21 -0.42 11.23
CA GLU A 103 -10.07 0.30 12.18
C GLU A 103 -10.90 -0.65 13.06
N GLU A 104 -11.40 -1.76 12.50
CA GLU A 104 -12.18 -2.76 13.25
C GLU A 104 -11.31 -3.73 14.07
N LEU A 105 -10.07 -4.00 13.63
CA LEU A 105 -9.15 -4.88 14.34
C LEU A 105 -8.54 -4.23 15.59
N PHE A 106 -8.35 -2.91 15.59
CA PHE A 106 -7.69 -2.18 16.67
C PHE A 106 -8.63 -1.19 17.36
N LYS A 107 -8.70 -1.27 18.70
CA LYS A 107 -9.50 -0.33 19.51
C LYS A 107 -8.67 0.85 20.01
N GLU A 108 -7.36 0.71 19.98
CA GLU A 108 -6.37 1.68 20.38
C GLU A 108 -6.54 2.97 19.56
N GLU A 109 -6.31 4.11 20.21
CA GLU A 109 -6.33 5.42 19.56
C GLU A 109 -5.02 5.72 18.81
N GLU A 110 -3.94 5.00 19.14
CA GLU A 110 -2.63 5.13 18.50
C GLU A 110 -2.11 3.75 18.11
N ILE A 111 -1.68 3.61 16.86
CA ILE A 111 -1.10 2.37 16.32
C ILE A 111 0.17 2.65 15.51
N THR A 112 1.03 1.64 15.41
CA THR A 112 2.22 1.64 14.55
C THR A 112 1.98 0.79 13.31
N ILE A 113 2.29 1.33 12.13
CA ILE A 113 2.15 0.63 10.83
C ILE A 113 3.51 0.58 10.15
N LEU A 114 3.96 -0.63 9.80
CA LEU A 114 5.06 -0.87 8.87
C LEU A 114 4.49 -1.31 7.52
N GLU A 115 4.74 -0.54 6.46
CA GLU A 115 4.42 -0.92 5.09
C GLU A 115 5.66 -1.42 4.36
N MET A 116 5.64 -2.69 3.93
CA MET A 116 6.76 -3.31 3.19
C MET A 116 6.47 -3.27 1.69
N GLY A 117 7.24 -2.51 0.91
CA GLY A 117 6.92 -2.21 -0.48
C GLY A 117 5.86 -1.11 -0.57
N SER A 118 6.18 0.08 -0.06
CA SER A 118 5.25 1.22 -0.02
C SER A 118 4.90 1.77 -1.41
N GLY A 119 5.66 1.38 -2.44
CA GLY A 119 5.51 1.91 -3.79
C GLY A 119 5.50 3.44 -3.78
N MET A 120 4.55 4.03 -4.49
CA MET A 120 4.36 5.48 -4.55
C MET A 120 3.78 6.09 -3.27
N GLY A 121 3.58 5.33 -2.19
CA GLY A 121 3.09 5.85 -0.90
C GLY A 121 1.59 6.15 -0.82
N ILE A 122 0.79 5.79 -1.83
CA ILE A 122 -0.66 6.07 -1.83
C ILE A 122 -1.41 5.27 -0.76
N LEU A 123 -1.02 4.02 -0.50
CA LEU A 123 -1.65 3.22 0.55
C LEU A 123 -1.38 3.81 1.93
N GLY A 124 -0.10 4.07 2.25
CA GLY A 124 0.31 4.78 3.47
C GLY A 124 -0.36 6.15 3.64
N ALA A 125 -0.42 6.95 2.56
CA ALA A 125 -1.13 8.22 2.57
C ALA A 125 -2.62 8.04 2.90
N THR A 126 -3.27 7.01 2.33
CA THR A 126 -4.67 6.69 2.62
C THR A 126 -4.87 6.36 4.11
N PHE A 127 -4.00 5.57 4.72
CA PHE A 127 -4.04 5.32 6.17
C PHE A 127 -3.90 6.61 6.97
N LEU A 128 -2.90 7.44 6.65
CA LEU A 128 -2.61 8.69 7.36
C LEU A 128 -3.69 9.78 7.18
N THR A 129 -4.53 9.66 6.15
CA THR A 129 -5.65 10.59 5.92
C THR A 129 -7.00 10.07 6.39
N SER A 130 -7.22 8.76 6.36
CA SER A 130 -8.57 8.18 6.49
C SER A 130 -8.77 7.32 7.72
N LEU A 131 -7.70 6.81 8.35
CA LEU A 131 -7.83 6.06 9.59
C LEU A 131 -8.13 7.02 10.75
N ALA A 132 -9.14 6.71 11.56
CA ALA A 132 -9.57 7.57 12.66
C ALA A 132 -8.73 7.36 13.94
N LYS A 133 -7.41 7.20 13.74
CA LYS A 133 -6.42 6.91 14.79
C LYS A 133 -5.15 7.73 14.53
N LYS A 134 -4.36 7.93 15.58
CA LYS A 134 -2.99 8.40 15.43
C LYS A 134 -2.13 7.25 14.90
N VAL A 135 -1.39 7.49 13.83
CA VAL A 135 -0.56 6.46 13.19
C VAL A 135 0.90 6.90 13.22
N ASP A 136 1.75 6.06 13.79
CA ASP A 136 3.19 6.11 13.56
C ASP A 136 3.51 5.18 12.37
N TYR A 137 3.77 5.78 11.21
CA TYR A 137 3.88 5.08 9.94
C TYR A 137 5.33 5.05 9.45
N LEU A 138 5.76 3.87 9.00
CA LEU A 138 7.02 3.66 8.28
C LEU A 138 6.77 2.88 6.98
N GLY A 139 7.08 3.47 5.84
CA GLY A 139 7.10 2.82 4.53
C GLY A 139 8.51 2.42 4.11
N MET A 140 8.64 1.22 3.55
CA MET A 140 9.88 0.74 2.94
C MET A 140 9.70 0.48 1.46
N GLU A 141 10.65 0.89 0.63
CA GLU A 141 10.64 0.60 -0.80
C GLU A 141 12.07 0.43 -1.30
N VAL A 142 12.29 -0.50 -2.23
CA VAL A 142 13.61 -0.75 -2.81
C VAL A 142 13.91 0.19 -3.98
N ASP A 143 12.87 0.55 -4.73
CA ASP A 143 12.93 1.45 -5.88
C ASP A 143 13.07 2.91 -5.44
N ASP A 144 14.07 3.60 -6.00
CA ASP A 144 14.43 4.98 -5.67
C ASP A 144 13.36 5.98 -6.10
N LEU A 145 12.86 5.84 -7.33
CA LEU A 145 11.80 6.72 -7.84
C LEU A 145 10.51 6.57 -7.04
N LEU A 146 10.11 5.35 -6.70
CA LEU A 146 8.87 5.12 -5.95
C LEU A 146 8.95 5.69 -4.53
N ILE A 147 10.07 5.51 -3.82
CA ILE A 147 10.22 6.08 -2.47
C ILE A 147 10.28 7.61 -2.50
N ASP A 148 10.92 8.21 -3.51
CA ASP A 148 10.99 9.66 -3.67
C ASP A 148 9.62 10.27 -4.00
N LEU A 149 8.81 9.59 -4.80
CA LEU A 149 7.40 9.95 -5.01
C LEU A 149 6.61 9.88 -3.70
N ALA A 150 6.75 8.80 -2.94
CA ALA A 150 6.05 8.61 -1.67
C ALA A 150 6.38 9.73 -0.67
N ALA A 151 7.67 10.01 -0.49
CA ALA A 151 8.16 11.03 0.41
C ALA A 151 7.73 12.44 -0.04
N SER A 152 7.96 12.80 -1.30
CA SER A 152 7.64 14.15 -1.80
C SER A 152 6.14 14.44 -1.77
N MET A 153 5.27 13.45 -2.08
CA MET A 153 3.82 13.62 -1.95
C MET A 153 3.40 13.75 -0.49
N ALA A 154 3.95 12.94 0.42
CA ALA A 154 3.65 13.03 1.85
C ALA A 154 3.99 14.41 2.41
N ASP A 155 5.13 14.99 2.02
CA ASP A 155 5.55 16.33 2.43
C ASP A 155 4.57 17.41 1.93
N VAL A 156 4.16 17.37 0.65
CA VAL A 156 3.19 18.33 0.09
C VAL A 156 1.82 18.21 0.77
N ILE A 157 1.35 16.99 1.06
CA ILE A 157 0.08 16.74 1.77
C ILE A 157 0.20 17.15 3.26
N GLY A 158 1.41 17.21 3.82
CA GLY A 158 1.65 17.43 5.25
C GLY A 158 1.31 16.19 6.10
N LEU A 159 1.70 15.02 5.63
CA LEU A 159 1.58 13.74 6.34
C LEU A 159 2.83 13.46 7.17
N GLN A 160 2.64 12.92 8.37
CA GLN A 160 3.75 12.47 9.21
C GLN A 160 4.03 11.00 8.85
N ALA A 161 4.88 10.80 7.85
CA ALA A 161 5.29 9.49 7.35
C ALA A 161 6.82 9.36 7.41
N GLY A 162 7.31 8.23 7.92
CA GLY A 162 8.70 7.84 7.72
C GLY A 162 8.84 6.99 6.46
N PHE A 163 9.93 7.21 5.72
CA PHE A 163 10.27 6.42 4.54
C PHE A 163 11.73 5.97 4.60
N VAL A 164 11.98 4.70 4.27
CA VAL A 164 13.34 4.13 4.22
C VAL A 164 13.51 3.35 2.93
N GLN A 165 14.49 3.76 2.13
CA GLN A 165 14.87 2.99 0.95
C GLN A 165 15.62 1.72 1.39
N GLY A 166 15.16 0.56 0.94
CA GLY A 166 15.83 -0.70 1.25
C GLY A 166 15.07 -1.94 0.80
N ASP A 167 15.83 -3.02 0.62
CA ASP A 167 15.29 -4.34 0.35
C ASP A 167 14.61 -4.90 1.61
N ALA A 168 13.28 -4.94 1.59
CA ALA A 168 12.45 -5.37 2.71
C ALA A 168 12.53 -6.87 3.00
N VAL A 169 13.06 -7.69 2.08
CA VAL A 169 13.33 -9.13 2.34
C VAL A 169 14.55 -9.30 3.25
N ARG A 170 15.52 -8.39 3.18
CA ARG A 170 16.72 -8.46 4.02
C ARG A 170 16.38 -8.13 5.47
N PRO A 171 17.10 -8.72 6.44
CA PRO A 171 17.01 -8.30 7.83
C PRO A 171 17.36 -6.81 7.99
N GLN A 172 16.51 -6.09 8.70
CA GLN A 172 16.58 -4.65 9.00
C GLN A 172 16.47 -4.47 10.52
N MET A 173 17.09 -3.41 11.03
CA MET A 173 16.97 -3.04 12.44
C MET A 173 15.74 -2.15 12.65
N LEU A 174 14.56 -2.75 12.58
CA LEU A 174 13.27 -2.08 12.76
C LEU A 174 12.63 -2.45 14.09
N LYS A 175 11.83 -1.53 14.64
CA LYS A 175 10.95 -1.84 15.76
C LYS A 175 9.77 -2.69 15.28
N GLU A 176 9.24 -3.52 16.18
CA GLU A 176 8.00 -4.24 15.88
C GLU A 176 6.81 -3.26 15.82
N SER A 177 5.89 -3.52 14.89
CA SER A 177 4.68 -2.72 14.64
C SER A 177 3.40 -3.48 15.01
N ASP A 178 2.35 -2.74 15.35
CA ASP A 178 1.00 -3.29 15.58
C ASP A 178 0.44 -3.89 14.29
N VAL A 179 0.69 -3.21 13.17
CA VAL A 179 0.30 -3.66 11.83
C VAL A 179 1.52 -3.74 10.93
N VAL A 180 1.67 -4.86 10.24
CA VAL A 180 2.54 -4.95 9.06
C VAL A 180 1.64 -5.09 7.85
N ILE A 181 1.79 -4.21 6.86
CA ILE A 181 0.94 -4.20 5.67
C ILE A 181 1.77 -4.22 4.39
N SER A 182 1.25 -4.87 3.35
CA SER A 182 1.86 -4.81 2.03
C SER A 182 0.87 -5.18 0.95
N ASP A 183 0.87 -4.39 -0.13
CA ASP A 183 0.42 -4.86 -1.43
C ASP A 183 1.58 -5.60 -2.12
N LEU A 184 1.58 -6.93 -1.97
CA LEU A 184 2.79 -7.71 -2.22
C LEU A 184 3.16 -7.75 -3.71
N PRO A 185 4.44 -7.52 -4.07
CA PRO A 185 4.94 -7.74 -5.42
C PRO A 185 4.92 -9.24 -5.75
N VAL A 186 4.39 -9.57 -6.92
CA VAL A 186 4.21 -10.95 -7.38
C VAL A 186 5.30 -11.31 -8.37
N GLY A 187 6.07 -12.36 -8.08
CA GLY A 187 7.19 -12.79 -8.92
C GLY A 187 8.32 -13.40 -8.10
N TYR A 188 9.46 -13.59 -8.75
CA TYR A 188 10.68 -14.13 -8.17
C TYR A 188 11.51 -13.03 -7.51
N TYR A 189 12.08 -13.34 -6.34
CA TYR A 189 13.11 -12.53 -5.73
C TYR A 189 14.48 -12.88 -6.34
N PRO A 190 15.30 -11.89 -6.74
CA PRO A 190 16.46 -12.14 -7.59
C PRO A 190 17.71 -12.63 -6.84
N ASP A 191 17.81 -12.47 -5.51
CA ASP A 191 19.00 -12.85 -4.74
C ASP A 191 18.78 -14.17 -3.97
N ASP A 192 19.20 -15.28 -4.57
CA ASP A 192 19.08 -16.61 -3.97
C ASP A 192 19.88 -16.77 -2.67
N ALA A 193 20.98 -16.04 -2.49
CA ALA A 193 21.81 -16.14 -1.29
C ALA A 193 21.15 -15.49 -0.07
N VAL A 194 20.33 -14.46 -0.30
CA VAL A 194 19.43 -13.92 0.72
C VAL A 194 18.24 -14.84 0.92
N ALA A 195 17.57 -15.25 -0.17
CA ALA A 195 16.39 -16.11 -0.08
C ALA A 195 16.66 -17.42 0.67
N ALA A 196 17.81 -18.05 0.48
CA ALA A 196 18.21 -19.31 1.14
C ALA A 196 18.29 -19.23 2.68
N ARG A 197 18.21 -18.02 3.27
CA ARG A 197 18.20 -17.81 4.73
C ARG A 197 16.79 -17.83 5.32
N HIS A 198 15.77 -17.89 4.47
CA HIS A 198 14.36 -17.91 4.84
C HIS A 198 13.82 -19.34 4.90
N GLN A 199 12.79 -19.57 5.69
CA GLN A 199 12.14 -20.86 5.82
C GLN A 199 11.36 -21.21 4.54
N VAL A 200 10.78 -20.20 3.89
CA VAL A 200 10.03 -20.37 2.63
C VAL A 200 10.92 -20.49 1.39
N ALA A 201 12.23 -20.68 1.55
CA ALA A 201 13.18 -20.77 0.44
C ALA A 201 12.91 -21.98 -0.46
N SER A 202 12.84 -21.74 -1.77
CA SER A 202 12.82 -22.79 -2.78
C SER A 202 14.24 -23.30 -3.06
N SER A 203 14.36 -24.63 -3.21
CA SER A 203 15.62 -25.29 -3.59
C SER A 203 15.71 -25.62 -5.09
N GLN A 204 14.64 -25.38 -5.85
CA GLN A 204 14.53 -25.78 -7.25
C GLN A 204 14.58 -24.60 -8.23
N GLU A 205 14.18 -23.43 -7.78
CA GLU A 205 14.08 -22.19 -8.56
C GLU A 205 14.20 -20.99 -7.62
N HIS A 206 14.21 -19.77 -8.17
CA HIS A 206 14.13 -18.55 -7.36
C HIS A 206 12.92 -18.60 -6.43
N THR A 207 13.06 -18.06 -5.22
CA THR A 207 11.95 -18.03 -4.26
C THR A 207 11.00 -16.89 -4.60
N TYR A 208 9.70 -17.10 -4.40
CA TYR A 208 8.71 -16.05 -4.58
C TYR A 208 8.90 -14.88 -3.59
N ALA A 209 8.99 -13.66 -4.13
CA ALA A 209 9.22 -12.45 -3.34
C ALA A 209 8.10 -12.21 -2.31
N HIS A 210 6.84 -12.44 -2.70
CA HIS A 210 5.69 -12.34 -1.81
C HIS A 210 5.73 -13.35 -0.65
N HIS A 211 6.29 -14.56 -0.84
CA HIS A 211 6.47 -15.49 0.29
C HIS A 211 7.52 -14.96 1.27
N LEU A 212 8.65 -14.46 0.76
CA LEU A 212 9.73 -13.93 1.58
C LEU A 212 9.29 -12.69 2.36
N LEU A 213 8.53 -11.79 1.74
CA LEU A 213 7.98 -10.60 2.39
C LEU A 213 6.93 -10.95 3.45
N MET A 214 6.10 -11.98 3.25
CA MET A 214 5.19 -12.47 4.29
C MET A 214 5.96 -13.02 5.49
N GLU A 215 7.00 -13.84 5.26
CA GLU A 215 7.87 -14.34 6.33
C GLU A 215 8.54 -13.20 7.07
N GLN A 216 9.13 -12.26 6.33
CA GLN A 216 9.91 -11.17 6.90
C GLN A 216 9.01 -10.16 7.64
N GLY A 217 7.82 -9.89 7.12
CA GLY A 217 6.83 -9.03 7.76
C GLY A 217 6.37 -9.58 9.11
N LEU A 218 6.16 -10.90 9.22
CA LEU A 218 5.78 -11.50 10.51
C LEU A 218 6.85 -11.31 11.60
N LYS A 219 8.13 -11.21 11.24
CA LYS A 219 9.23 -10.96 12.20
C LYS A 219 9.16 -9.57 12.82
N TYR A 220 8.66 -8.58 12.09
CA TYR A 220 8.47 -7.20 12.58
C TYR A 220 7.06 -6.94 13.14
N LEU A 221 6.23 -7.98 13.28
CA LEU A 221 4.91 -7.84 13.87
C LEU A 221 4.99 -7.98 15.40
N LYS A 222 4.28 -7.18 16.18
CA LYS A 222 4.12 -7.44 17.61
C LYS A 222 3.38 -8.76 17.85
N SER A 223 3.51 -9.34 19.05
CA SER A 223 2.90 -10.64 19.38
C SER A 223 1.38 -10.69 19.22
N ASP A 224 0.69 -9.57 19.47
CA ASP A 224 -0.77 -9.39 19.35
C ASP A 224 -1.19 -8.61 18.09
N GLY A 225 -0.22 -8.23 17.25
CA GLY A 225 -0.47 -7.48 16.02
C GLY A 225 -1.10 -8.32 14.91
N TYR A 226 -1.41 -7.66 13.80
CA TYR A 226 -1.90 -8.28 12.56
C TYR A 226 -1.01 -7.94 11.36
N ALA A 227 -0.56 -8.95 10.63
CA ALA A 227 0.03 -8.76 9.31
C ALA A 227 -1.06 -8.88 8.23
N ILE A 228 -1.23 -7.85 7.41
CA ILE A 228 -2.29 -7.74 6.41
C ILE A 228 -1.65 -7.65 5.02
N PHE A 229 -1.87 -8.67 4.20
CA PHE A 229 -1.23 -8.79 2.90
C PHE A 229 -2.26 -8.86 1.80
N LEU A 230 -2.13 -7.98 0.81
CA LEU A 230 -2.83 -8.13 -0.45
C LEU A 230 -1.95 -8.99 -1.37
N ALA A 231 -2.39 -10.22 -1.63
CA ALA A 231 -1.60 -11.24 -2.33
C ALA A 231 -2.42 -11.94 -3.42
N PRO A 232 -1.81 -12.66 -4.37
CA PRO A 232 -2.54 -13.42 -5.38
C PRO A 232 -3.59 -14.35 -4.78
N SER A 233 -4.77 -14.45 -5.39
CA SER A 233 -5.83 -15.33 -4.90
C SER A 233 -5.42 -16.81 -4.90
N ASP A 234 -4.48 -17.21 -5.76
CA ASP A 234 -3.93 -18.56 -5.83
C ASP A 234 -2.71 -18.77 -4.92
N LEU A 235 -2.40 -17.86 -3.99
CA LEU A 235 -1.25 -17.93 -3.07
C LEU A 235 -1.07 -19.32 -2.42
N LEU A 236 -2.17 -19.89 -1.93
CA LEU A 236 -2.19 -21.19 -1.25
C LEU A 236 -2.28 -22.39 -2.23
N THR A 237 -2.29 -22.15 -3.53
CA THR A 237 -2.34 -23.17 -4.58
C THR A 237 -1.27 -22.97 -5.66
N SER A 238 -0.38 -22.00 -5.47
CA SER A 238 0.73 -21.69 -6.37
C SER A 238 1.77 -22.82 -6.40
N PRO A 239 2.67 -22.85 -7.39
CA PRO A 239 3.73 -23.86 -7.47
C PRO A 239 4.60 -23.98 -6.21
N GLN A 240 4.86 -22.86 -5.51
CA GLN A 240 5.64 -22.84 -4.26
C GLN A 240 4.76 -22.88 -2.99
N SER A 241 3.45 -23.13 -3.11
CA SER A 241 2.51 -23.02 -1.99
C SER A 241 2.79 -23.99 -0.83
N ASP A 242 3.43 -25.13 -1.08
CA ASP A 242 3.79 -26.08 -0.03
C ASP A 242 4.84 -25.51 0.93
N LEU A 243 5.77 -24.68 0.42
CA LEU A 243 6.75 -23.96 1.26
C LEU A 243 6.04 -22.98 2.19
N LEU A 244 5.12 -22.19 1.64
CA LEU A 244 4.35 -21.20 2.39
C LEU A 244 3.44 -21.87 3.42
N LYS A 245 2.74 -22.95 3.07
CA LYS A 245 1.89 -23.71 4.01
C LYS A 245 2.70 -24.31 5.15
N GLY A 246 3.91 -24.81 4.85
CA GLY A 246 4.84 -25.31 5.86
C GLY A 246 5.18 -24.22 6.89
N TRP A 247 5.62 -23.06 6.41
CA TRP A 247 5.90 -21.89 7.25
C TRP A 247 4.67 -21.42 8.03
N LEU A 248 3.52 -21.25 7.38
CA LEU A 248 2.26 -20.84 8.04
C LEU A 248 1.87 -21.79 9.16
N LYS A 249 2.06 -23.10 9.00
CA LYS A 249 1.72 -24.08 10.04
C LYS A 249 2.54 -23.89 11.32
N GLU A 250 3.81 -23.52 11.17
CA GLU A 250 4.78 -23.41 12.25
C GLU A 250 4.79 -22.02 12.90
N GLU A 251 4.78 -20.96 12.09
CA GLU A 251 5.12 -19.61 12.54
C GLU A 251 3.92 -18.65 12.62
N ALA A 252 2.81 -18.95 11.95
CA ALA A 252 1.67 -18.03 11.84
C ALA A 252 0.31 -18.69 12.13
N ASN A 253 -0.69 -17.85 12.37
CA ASN A 253 -2.09 -18.22 12.31
C ASN A 253 -2.76 -17.36 11.22
N LEU A 254 -3.39 -18.01 10.24
CA LEU A 254 -4.25 -17.34 9.28
C LEU A 254 -5.57 -17.02 9.98
N VAL A 255 -5.87 -15.73 10.16
CA VAL A 255 -7.05 -15.29 10.92
C VAL A 255 -8.18 -14.82 10.02
N ALA A 256 -7.86 -14.32 8.82
CA ALA A 256 -8.87 -13.99 7.82
C ALA A 256 -8.36 -14.13 6.37
N MET A 257 -9.28 -14.42 5.46
CA MET A 257 -9.12 -14.39 4.02
C MET A 257 -10.33 -13.68 3.40
N ILE A 258 -10.10 -12.55 2.76
CA ILE A 258 -11.16 -11.78 2.08
C ILE A 258 -10.84 -11.73 0.59
N SER A 259 -11.50 -12.56 -0.20
CA SER A 259 -11.30 -12.57 -1.66
C SER A 259 -11.95 -11.35 -2.28
N LEU A 260 -11.21 -10.65 -3.14
CA LEU A 260 -11.70 -9.45 -3.80
C LEU A 260 -12.41 -9.77 -5.12
N PRO A 261 -13.35 -8.91 -5.55
CA PRO A 261 -14.02 -9.06 -6.83
C PRO A 261 -13.03 -9.09 -8.02
N GLU A 262 -13.14 -10.08 -8.90
CA GLU A 262 -12.24 -10.23 -10.05
C GLU A 262 -12.28 -9.02 -11.01
N ASN A 263 -13.42 -8.33 -11.09
CA ASN A 263 -13.60 -7.17 -11.97
C ASN A 263 -12.81 -5.92 -11.53
N LEU A 264 -12.13 -5.96 -10.38
CA LEU A 264 -11.18 -4.92 -9.97
C LEU A 264 -9.84 -5.04 -10.69
N PHE A 265 -9.55 -6.20 -11.28
CA PHE A 265 -8.25 -6.51 -11.89
C PHE A 265 -8.39 -6.63 -13.40
N ALA A 266 -7.31 -6.36 -14.13
CA ALA A 266 -7.34 -6.41 -15.60
C ALA A 266 -7.62 -7.84 -16.12
N ASN A 267 -7.30 -8.87 -15.33
CA ASN A 267 -7.70 -10.25 -15.60
C ASN A 267 -7.78 -11.08 -14.30
N ALA A 268 -8.49 -12.22 -14.35
CA ALA A 268 -8.70 -13.10 -13.20
C ALA A 268 -7.40 -13.66 -12.58
N LYS A 269 -6.33 -13.83 -13.37
CA LYS A 269 -5.02 -14.28 -12.86
C LYS A 269 -4.30 -13.25 -12.00
N GLN A 270 -4.70 -11.98 -12.11
CA GLN A 270 -4.23 -10.90 -11.26
C GLN A 270 -5.16 -10.65 -10.07
N SER A 271 -6.20 -11.48 -9.89
CA SER A 271 -7.07 -11.34 -8.73
C SER A 271 -6.26 -11.49 -7.45
N LYS A 272 -6.55 -10.62 -6.49
CA LYS A 272 -5.92 -10.62 -5.19
C LYS A 272 -6.93 -10.94 -4.09
N THR A 273 -6.42 -11.47 -3.00
CA THR A 273 -7.13 -11.75 -1.75
C THR A 273 -6.39 -11.04 -0.62
N ILE A 274 -7.13 -10.49 0.34
CA ILE A 274 -6.55 -9.94 1.57
C ILE A 274 -6.36 -11.10 2.55
N PHE A 275 -5.12 -11.38 2.90
CA PHE A 275 -4.73 -12.36 3.92
C PHE A 275 -4.38 -11.61 5.20
N ILE A 276 -5.00 -12.01 6.31
CA ILE A 276 -4.69 -11.47 7.63
C ILE A 276 -4.08 -12.58 8.46
N LEU A 277 -2.88 -12.33 8.99
CA LEU A 277 -2.11 -13.27 9.79
C LEU A 277 -1.84 -12.68 11.18
N GLN A 278 -1.68 -13.55 12.16
CA GLN A 278 -1.06 -13.25 13.45
C GLN A 278 0.14 -14.17 13.66
N LYS A 279 1.06 -13.79 14.56
CA LYS A 279 2.11 -14.70 15.05
C LYS A 279 1.46 -15.97 15.63
N LYS A 280 2.15 -17.10 15.54
CA LYS A 280 1.64 -18.37 16.05
C LYS A 280 1.25 -18.25 17.52
N SER A 281 0.06 -18.74 17.84
CA SER A 281 -0.41 -18.95 19.21
C SER A 281 -0.95 -20.37 19.37
N GLU A 282 -0.99 -20.86 20.61
CA GLU A 282 -1.54 -22.18 20.95
C GLU A 282 -3.08 -22.25 20.80
N ILE A 283 -3.73 -21.08 20.70
CA ILE A 283 -5.18 -20.98 20.59
C ILE A 283 -5.57 -21.27 19.13
N PRO A 284 -6.39 -22.29 18.86
CA PRO A 284 -6.89 -22.54 17.51
C PRO A 284 -7.72 -21.34 17.05
N VAL A 285 -7.39 -20.80 15.87
CA VAL A 285 -8.17 -19.75 15.21
C VAL A 285 -8.88 -20.35 14.02
N GLU A 286 -10.20 -20.24 13.99
CA GLU A 286 -10.98 -20.50 12.78
C GLU A 286 -10.91 -19.24 11.89
N PRO A 287 -10.37 -19.33 10.66
CA PRO A 287 -10.20 -18.15 9.82
C PRO A 287 -11.55 -17.57 9.38
N PHE A 288 -11.68 -16.24 9.43
CA PHE A 288 -12.79 -15.54 8.77
C PHE A 288 -12.59 -15.59 7.26
N VAL A 289 -13.41 -16.37 6.55
CA VAL A 289 -13.35 -16.47 5.08
C VAL A 289 -14.54 -15.76 4.47
N TYR A 290 -14.30 -14.73 3.66
CA TYR A 290 -15.36 -13.94 3.06
C TYR A 290 -15.10 -13.62 1.57
N PRO A 291 -15.91 -14.14 0.64
CA PRO A 291 -15.85 -13.76 -0.77
C PRO A 291 -16.57 -12.43 -0.98
N LEU A 292 -15.84 -11.33 -1.10
CA LEU A 292 -16.42 -10.02 -1.32
C LEU A 292 -16.81 -9.88 -2.79
N ALA A 293 -18.12 -9.75 -3.05
CA ALA A 293 -18.64 -9.75 -4.42
C ALA A 293 -18.53 -8.40 -5.15
N SER A 294 -18.48 -7.28 -4.41
CA SER A 294 -18.37 -5.93 -4.98
C SER A 294 -17.82 -4.92 -3.98
N LEU A 295 -16.97 -4.00 -4.45
CA LEU A 295 -16.55 -2.79 -3.73
C LEU A 295 -17.38 -1.56 -4.09
N GLN A 296 -18.32 -1.68 -5.01
CA GLN A 296 -19.14 -0.57 -5.51
C GLN A 296 -20.60 -0.66 -5.03
N ASP A 297 -21.03 -1.84 -4.59
CA ASP A 297 -22.39 -2.07 -4.09
C ASP A 297 -22.46 -1.82 -2.58
N ALA A 298 -23.17 -0.77 -2.18
CA ALA A 298 -23.32 -0.37 -0.79
C ALA A 298 -23.96 -1.47 0.09
N SER A 299 -24.86 -2.29 -0.46
CA SER A 299 -25.49 -3.38 0.30
C SER A 299 -24.52 -4.53 0.57
N VAL A 300 -23.65 -4.84 -0.40
CA VAL A 300 -22.59 -5.85 -0.25
C VAL A 300 -21.56 -5.39 0.78
N LEU A 301 -21.15 -4.12 0.72
CA LEU A 301 -20.22 -3.53 1.69
C LEU A 301 -20.80 -3.48 3.11
N MET A 302 -22.08 -3.11 3.25
CA MET A 302 -22.76 -3.10 4.55
C MET A 302 -22.82 -4.50 5.15
N LYS A 303 -23.19 -5.51 4.36
CA LYS A 303 -23.20 -6.91 4.79
C LYS A 303 -21.82 -7.41 5.18
N PHE A 304 -20.79 -7.07 4.41
CA PHE A 304 -19.40 -7.39 4.76
C PHE A 304 -19.01 -6.76 6.09
N LYS A 305 -19.28 -5.46 6.26
CA LYS A 305 -19.00 -4.73 7.50
C LYS A 305 -19.67 -5.40 8.70
N GLU A 306 -20.96 -5.71 8.62
CA GLU A 306 -21.68 -6.38 9.72
C GLU A 306 -21.07 -7.74 10.08
N ASN A 307 -20.73 -8.56 9.08
CA ASN A 307 -20.13 -9.87 9.33
C ASN A 307 -18.72 -9.76 9.90
N PHE A 308 -17.91 -8.83 9.41
CA PHE A 308 -16.57 -8.58 9.92
C PHE A 308 -16.59 -8.05 11.36
N GLN A 309 -17.54 -7.16 11.68
CA GLN A 309 -17.75 -6.63 13.03
C GLN A 309 -18.20 -7.71 14.03
N LYS A 310 -19.11 -8.60 13.62
CA LYS A 310 -19.50 -9.75 14.46
C LYS A 310 -18.30 -10.65 14.75
N TRP A 311 -17.52 -10.97 13.73
CA TRP A 311 -16.33 -11.79 13.87
C TRP A 311 -15.29 -11.16 14.81
N THR A 312 -14.92 -9.89 14.62
CA THR A 312 -13.95 -9.19 15.48
C THR A 312 -14.42 -9.05 16.93
N GLN A 313 -15.74 -9.01 17.17
CA GLN A 313 -16.33 -8.94 18.51
C GLN A 313 -16.52 -10.31 19.17
N GLY A 314 -16.24 -11.41 18.46
CA GLY A 314 -16.47 -12.77 18.96
C GLY A 314 -17.95 -13.16 19.05
N THR A 315 -18.82 -12.45 18.32
CA THR A 315 -20.23 -12.78 18.16
C THR A 315 -20.37 -13.74 16.97
N GLU A 316 -20.90 -14.94 17.20
CA GLU A 316 -21.09 -15.95 16.13
C GLU A 316 -21.74 -15.34 14.87
N ILE A 317 -21.21 -15.71 13.69
CA ILE A 317 -21.63 -15.23 12.36
C ILE A 317 -22.91 -15.94 11.91
#